data_AF-A0A090W1Q6-F1
#
_entry.id   AF-A0A090W1Q6-F1
#
_cell.length_a   1.000
_cell.length_b   1.000
_cell.length_c   1.000
_cell.angle_alpha   90.00
_cell.angle_beta   90.00
_cell.angle_gamma   90.00
#
_symmetry.space_group_name_H-M   'P 1'
#
loop_
_entity.id
_entity.type
_entity.pdbx_description
1 polymer ?
#
loop_
_entity_poly.entity_id
_entity_poly.type
_entity_poly.pdbx_seq_one_letter_code
_entity_poly.pdbx_strand_id
1 'polypeptide(L)' 'MLQYFVDGVWKDIASGASIGANKSHHFKAVTTSKCRLFIPNAKQKPMITEFKIYNR' A
#
# COMPACT_ATOMS: atom_id res chain seq x y z
N MET A 1 -4.66 2.70 0.53
CA MET A 1 -4.47 1.89 -0.69
C MET A 1 -2.98 1.66 -0.92
N LEU A 2 -2.62 0.51 -1.50
CA LEU A 2 -1.26 0.20 -1.92
C LEU A 2 -1.11 0.48 -3.41
N GLN A 3 0.03 1.06 -3.76
CA GLN A 3 0.35 1.46 -5.12
C GLN A 3 1.76 1.02 -5.50
N TYR A 4 1.98 0.84 -6.80
CA TYR A 4 3.28 0.58 -7.41
C TYR A 4 3.54 1.58 -8.53
N PHE A 5 4.82 1.83 -8.80
CA PHE A 5 5.22 2.80 -9.82
C PHE A 5 5.63 2.10 -11.12
N VAL A 6 5.02 2.49 -12.23
CA VAL A 6 5.35 1.96 -13.56
C VAL A 6 5.13 3.06 -14.59
N ASP A 7 6.05 3.21 -15.53
CA ASP A 7 5.97 4.16 -16.64
C ASP A 7 5.71 5.61 -16.22
N GLY A 8 6.29 6.05 -15.09
CA GLY A 8 6.09 7.42 -14.59
C GLY A 8 4.81 7.64 -13.79
N VAL A 9 3.97 6.59 -13.64
CA VAL A 9 2.63 6.70 -13.05
C VAL A 9 2.47 5.75 -11.86
N TRP A 10 1.72 6.20 -10.86
CA TRP A 10 1.30 5.36 -9.75
C TRP A 10 0.03 4.58 -10.12
N LYS A 11 0.08 3.25 -9.99
CA LYS A 11 -1.07 2.37 -10.20
C LYS A 11 -1.47 1.71 -8.89
N ASP A 12 -2.77 1.58 -8.66
CA ASP A 12 -3.32 0.87 -7.51
C ASP A 12 -3.13 -0.64 -7.67
N ILE A 13 -2.72 -1.32 -6.59
CA ILE A 13 -2.60 -2.78 -6.54
C ILE A 13 -3.50 -3.43 -5.49
N ALA A 14 -3.84 -2.68 -4.43
CA ALA A 14 -4.80 -3.11 -3.45
C ALA A 14 -5.49 -1.90 -2.80
N SER A 15 -6.80 -1.98 -2.63
CA SER A 15 -7.62 -0.97 -1.95
C SER A 15 -8.18 -1.51 -0.63
N GLY A 16 -8.58 -0.60 0.25
CA GLY A 16 -9.13 -0.92 1.56
C GLY A 16 -9.45 0.37 2.32
N ALA A 17 -10.55 0.38 3.06
CA ALA A 17 -11.06 1.56 3.77
C ALA A 17 -10.46 1.73 5.18
N SER A 18 -10.08 0.64 5.85
CA SER A 18 -9.56 0.66 7.23
C SER A 18 -8.37 -0.29 7.39
N ILE A 19 -7.38 0.14 8.17
CA ILE A 19 -6.16 -0.62 8.48
C ILE A 19 -6.29 -1.35 9.83
N GLY A 20 -6.92 -0.73 10.84
CA GLY A 20 -7.03 -1.32 12.19
C GLY A 20 -5.65 -1.47 12.87
N ALA A 21 -5.50 -2.47 13.72
CA ALA A 21 -4.22 -2.79 14.36
C ALA A 21 -3.19 -3.34 13.35
N ASN A 22 -3.65 -4.15 12.39
CA ASN A 22 -2.82 -4.75 11.35
C ASN A 22 -3.66 -5.03 10.10
N LYS A 23 -3.04 -4.88 8.93
CA LYS A 23 -3.66 -5.20 7.64
C LYS A 23 -2.65 -5.86 6.70
N SER A 24 -3.08 -6.95 6.07
CA SER A 24 -2.35 -7.62 5.01
C SER A 24 -3.16 -7.56 3.73
N HIS A 25 -2.48 -7.34 2.61
CA HIS A 25 -3.05 -7.38 1.27
C HIS A 25 -2.34 -8.46 0.46
N HIS A 26 -3.14 -9.32 -0.17
CA HIS A 26 -2.66 -10.31 -1.14
C HIS A 26 -3.11 -9.86 -2.52
N PHE A 27 -2.18 -9.87 -3.48
CA PHE A 27 -2.39 -9.42 -4.85
C PHE A 27 -1.45 -10.19 -5.78
N LYS A 28 -1.70 -10.12 -7.10
CA LYS A 28 -0.80 -10.71 -8.09
C LYS A 28 0.57 -10.03 -8.04
N ALA A 29 1.65 -10.80 -8.05
CA ALA A 29 3.01 -10.27 -8.01
C ALA A 29 3.25 -9.24 -9.14
N VAL A 30 3.98 -8.17 -8.81
CA VAL A 30 4.38 -7.12 -9.75
C VAL A 30 5.87 -6.83 -9.61
N THR A 31 6.52 -6.54 -10.73
CA THR A 31 7.91 -6.06 -10.76
C THR A 31 7.90 -4.53 -10.84
N THR A 32 8.49 -3.86 -9.85
CA THR A 32 8.59 -2.39 -9.79
C THR A 32 9.83 -1.97 -9.00
N SER A 33 10.26 -0.73 -9.19
CA SER A 33 11.30 -0.10 -8.36
C SER A 33 10.74 0.64 -7.15
N LYS A 34 9.43 0.95 -7.11
CA LYS A 34 8.83 1.72 -6.02
C LYS A 34 7.45 1.21 -5.67
N CYS A 35 7.15 1.20 -4.38
CA CYS A 35 5.79 1.04 -3.87
C CYS A 35 5.43 2.21 -2.96
N ARG A 36 4.13 2.40 -2.72
CA ARG A 36 3.61 3.46 -1.85
C ARG A 36 2.38 2.98 -1.10
N LEU A 37 2.36 3.26 0.20
CA LEU A 37 1.12 3.29 1.00
C LEU A 37 0.50 4.69 0.86
N PHE A 38 -0.66 4.77 0.23
CA PHE A 38 -1.38 6.03 0.04
C PHE A 38 -2.62 6.08 0.95
N ILE A 39 -2.64 7.04 1.88
CA ILE A 39 -3.71 7.27 2.85
C ILE A 39 -4.36 8.62 2.50
N PRO A 40 -5.41 8.63 1.66
CA PRO A 40 -6.03 9.89 1.22
C PRO A 40 -6.85 10.56 2.33
N ASN A 41 -7.34 9.78 3.29
CA ASN A 41 -8.15 10.27 4.41
C ASN A 41 -7.85 9.46 5.67
N ALA A 42 -7.83 10.13 6.82
CA ALA A 42 -7.72 9.53 8.13
C ALA A 42 -8.48 10.38 9.16
N LYS A 43 -9.19 9.73 10.11
CA LYS A 43 -9.92 10.44 11.17
C LYS A 43 -8.99 11.25 12.09
N GLN A 44 -7.74 10.82 12.22
CA GLN A 44 -6.68 11.45 12.99
C GLN A 44 -5.36 11.29 12.25
N LYS A 45 -4.32 12.01 12.67
CA LYS A 45 -2.98 11.88 12.07
C LYS A 45 -2.53 10.42 12.11
N PRO A 46 -2.29 9.77 10.94
CA PRO A 46 -1.91 8.37 10.91
C PRO A 46 -0.50 8.20 11.47
N MET A 47 -0.31 7.17 12.29
CA MET A 47 1.00 6.71 12.76
C MET A 47 1.18 5.27 12.27
N ILE A 48 2.16 5.07 11.38
CA ILE A 48 2.51 3.76 10.85
C ILE A 48 3.80 3.33 11.51
N THR A 49 3.73 2.28 12.33
CA THR A 49 4.90 1.73 13.04
C THR A 49 5.71 0.80 12.14
N GLU A 50 5.07 0.12 11.20
CA GLU A 50 5.73 -0.86 10.33
C GLU A 50 5.02 -0.99 8.98
N PHE A 51 5.81 -1.21 7.93
CA PHE A 51 5.33 -1.53 6.59
C PHE A 51 6.26 -2.55 5.94
N LYS A 52 5.73 -3.71 5.54
CA LYS A 52 6.50 -4.84 5.01
C LYS A 52 6.01 -5.26 3.63
N ILE A 53 6.95 -5.66 2.78
CA ILE A 53 6.72 -6.20 1.44
C ILE A 53 7.31 -7.60 1.42
N TYR A 54 6.57 -8.54 0.84
CA TYR A 54 6.99 -9.93 0.75
C TYR A 54 6.89 -10.41 -0.70
N ASN A 55 7.83 -11.25 -1.11
CA ASN A 55 7.74 -12.07 -2.31
C ASN A 55 7.73 -13.53 -1.83
N ARG A 56 6.57 -14.19 -1.93
CA ARG A 56 6.34 -15.56 -1.42
C ARG A 56 5.75 -16.42 -2.52
#